data_AF-A0A9P0PRS5-F1
#
_entry.id   AF-A0A9P0PRS5-F1
#
_cell.length_a   1.000
_cell.length_b   1.000
_cell.length_c   1.000
_cell.angle_alpha   90.00
_cell.angle_beta   90.00
_cell.angle_gamma   90.00
#
_symmetry.space_group_name_H-M   'P 1'
#
loop_
_entity.id
_entity.type
_entity.pdbx_description
1 polymer ?
#
loop_
_entity_poly.entity_id
_entity_poly.type
_entity_poly.pdbx_seq_one_letter_code
_entity_poly.pdbx_strand_id
1 'polypeptide(L)'
;MSAQPSPGNQTLEREKVYMWIFELTNPETRENALLELSKKREVVPDLAPMLWHSFGTIAALLQEIVNIYAAINPPTLTAHQSNRVCNALALLQCVASHPETRSQFLLAHVPLFLYPFLHTSSKTRPFEYLRLTSLGVIGALVKTDEQVGM
;
A
#
# COMPACT_ATOMS: atom_id res chain seq x y z
N MET A 1 -24.16 23.64 -2.04
CA MET A 1 -23.25 24.20 -3.07
C MET A 1 -21.84 23.95 -2.60
N SER A 2 -21.21 22.87 -3.05
CA SER A 2 -19.82 22.56 -2.70
C SER A 2 -18.93 23.46 -3.56
N ALA A 3 -18.18 24.37 -2.93
CA ALA A 3 -17.22 25.20 -3.64
C ALA A 3 -16.18 24.29 -4.31
N GLN A 4 -16.05 24.37 -5.64
CA GLN A 4 -14.97 23.66 -6.34
C GLN A 4 -13.63 24.22 -5.83
N PRO A 5 -12.68 23.35 -5.45
CA PRO A 5 -11.38 23.81 -4.96
C PRO A 5 -10.66 24.59 -6.05
N SER A 6 -10.17 25.78 -5.68
CA SER A 6 -9.43 26.68 -6.57
C SER A 6 -8.23 25.96 -7.20
N PRO A 7 -7.86 26.26 -8.46
CA PRO A 7 -6.77 25.56 -9.17
C PRO A 7 -5.42 25.57 -8.42
N GLY A 8 -5.12 26.64 -7.67
CA GLY A 8 -3.92 26.71 -6.83
C GLY A 8 -3.89 25.70 -5.68
N ASN A 9 -5.06 25.33 -5.14
CA ASN A 9 -5.16 24.39 -4.02
C ASN A 9 -4.91 22.94 -4.48
N GLN A 10 -5.36 22.58 -5.69
CA GLN A 10 -5.12 21.26 -6.29
C GLN A 10 -3.62 21.03 -6.60
N THR A 11 -2.91 22.09 -7.00
CA THR A 11 -1.47 22.03 -7.29
C THR A 11 -0.68 21.75 -6.00
N LEU A 12 -0.97 22.47 -4.92
CA LEU A 12 -0.34 22.28 -3.61
C LEU A 12 -0.60 20.89 -3.02
N GLU A 13 -1.81 20.34 -3.21
CA GLU A 13 -2.12 18.99 -2.77
C GLU A 13 -1.31 17.94 -3.53
N ARG A 14 -1.09 18.13 -4.83
CA ARG A 14 -0.29 17.21 -5.65
C ARG A 14 1.20 17.27 -5.31
N GLU A 15 1.74 18.45 -5.03
CA GLU A 15 3.11 18.62 -4.56
C GLU A 15 3.37 17.86 -3.25
N LYS A 16 2.41 17.88 -2.31
CA LYS A 16 2.50 17.10 -1.07
C LYS A 16 2.53 15.59 -1.34
N VAL A 17 1.74 15.10 -2.30
CA VAL A 17 1.77 13.69 -2.69
C VAL A 17 3.15 13.29 -3.20
N TYR A 18 3.76 14.08 -4.10
CA TYR A 18 5.10 13.80 -4.58
C TYR A 18 6.15 13.82 -3.47
N MET A 19 6.05 14.79 -2.54
CA MET A 19 6.92 14.88 -1.38
C MET A 19 6.81 13.62 -0.51
N TRP A 20 5.60 13.17 -0.17
CA TRP A 20 5.42 11.95 0.63
C TRP A 20 5.93 10.70 -0.10
N ILE A 21 5.72 10.60 -1.42
CA ILE A 21 6.26 9.47 -2.20
C ILE A 21 7.80 9.45 -2.11
N PHE A 22 8.45 10.60 -2.24
CA PHE A 22 9.89 10.71 -2.06
C PHE A 22 10.33 10.30 -0.64
N GLU A 23 9.61 10.77 0.38
CA GLU A 23 9.85 10.46 1.80
C GLU A 23 9.69 8.98 2.15
N LEU A 24 8.99 8.17 1.35
CA LEU A 24 8.91 6.71 1.56
C LEU A 24 10.30 6.05 1.49
N THR A 25 11.23 6.60 0.73
CA THR A 25 12.56 6.01 0.56
C THR A 25 13.45 6.21 1.79
N ASN A 26 13.23 7.27 2.57
CA ASN A 26 13.98 7.56 3.79
C ASN A 26 13.31 6.90 5.02
N PRO A 27 13.98 5.99 5.76
CA PRO A 27 13.42 5.32 6.93
C PRO A 27 12.87 6.27 8.02
N GLU A 28 13.44 7.45 8.19
CA GLU A 28 13.05 8.42 9.22
C GLU A 28 11.70 9.10 8.93
N THR A 29 11.39 9.31 7.66
CA THR A 29 10.16 10.00 7.21
C THR A 29 9.08 9.03 6.73
N ARG A 30 9.47 7.80 6.38
CA ARG A 30 8.62 6.80 5.75
C ARG A 30 7.33 6.54 6.52
N GLU A 31 7.39 6.46 7.84
CA GLU A 31 6.20 6.13 8.64
C GLU A 31 5.08 7.17 8.48
N ASN A 32 5.44 8.45 8.54
CA ASN A 32 4.48 9.54 8.32
C ASN A 32 3.96 9.53 6.88
N ALA A 33 4.86 9.36 5.91
CA ALA A 33 4.49 9.29 4.49
C ALA A 33 3.52 8.13 4.19
N LEU A 34 3.73 6.95 4.79
CA LEU A 34 2.81 5.81 4.67
C LEU A 34 1.40 6.16 5.16
N LEU A 35 1.30 6.81 6.31
CA LEU A 35 0.03 7.22 6.90
C LEU A 35 -0.70 8.25 6.04
N GLU A 36 0.02 9.26 5.54
CA GLU A 36 -0.61 10.32 4.74
C GLU A 36 -1.01 9.81 3.36
N LEU A 37 -0.15 9.04 2.69
CA LEU A 37 -0.48 8.46 1.38
C LEU A 37 -1.62 7.43 1.46
N SER A 38 -1.71 6.63 2.53
CA SER A 38 -2.80 5.65 2.66
C SER A 38 -4.17 6.32 2.72
N LYS A 39 -4.27 7.54 3.27
CA LYS A 39 -5.48 8.37 3.26
C LYS A 39 -5.80 8.97 1.89
N LYS A 40 -4.79 9.11 1.01
CA LYS A 40 -4.93 9.73 -0.32
C LYS A 40 -5.33 8.77 -1.43
N ARG A 41 -5.33 7.46 -1.18
CA ARG A 41 -5.60 6.40 -2.17
C ARG A 41 -6.93 6.52 -2.92
N GLU A 42 -7.96 7.11 -2.31
CA GLU A 42 -9.30 7.26 -2.91
C GLU A 42 -9.48 8.61 -3.63
N VAL A 43 -8.64 9.60 -3.32
CA VAL A 43 -8.76 10.97 -3.85
C VAL A 43 -7.74 11.29 -4.93
N VAL A 44 -6.64 10.53 -5.02
CA VAL A 44 -5.60 10.67 -6.06
C VAL A 44 -5.70 9.47 -7.00
N PRO A 45 -6.41 9.59 -8.14
CA PRO A 45 -6.68 8.45 -9.02
C PRO A 45 -5.42 7.87 -9.68
N ASP A 46 -4.41 8.70 -9.92
CA ASP A 46 -3.12 8.34 -10.52
C ASP A 46 -2.04 7.95 -9.48
N LEU A 47 -2.42 7.75 -8.21
CA LEU A 47 -1.47 7.40 -7.16
C LEU A 47 -0.73 6.09 -7.44
N ALA A 48 -1.42 5.08 -7.98
CA ALA A 48 -0.81 3.79 -8.26
C ALA A 48 0.35 3.87 -9.28
N PRO A 49 0.17 4.49 -10.46
CA PRO A 49 1.28 4.78 -11.37
C PRO A 49 2.39 5.61 -10.73
N MET A 50 2.06 6.64 -9.93
CA MET A 50 3.09 7.45 -9.25
C MET A 50 3.95 6.62 -8.29
N LEU A 51 3.33 5.75 -7.50
CA LEU A 51 4.03 4.85 -6.58
C LEU A 51 4.90 3.85 -7.32
N TRP A 52 4.39 3.29 -8.42
CA TRP A 52 5.08 2.24 -9.16
C TRP A 52 6.31 2.76 -9.92
N HIS A 53 6.19 3.92 -10.56
CA HIS A 53 7.26 4.49 -11.38
C HIS A 53 8.25 5.37 -10.61
N SER A 54 7.95 5.71 -9.36
CA SER A 54 8.89 6.41 -8.49
C SER A 54 10.03 5.50 -8.02
N PHE A 55 11.26 5.97 -8.16
CA PHE A 55 12.46 5.24 -7.80
C PHE A 55 12.42 4.79 -6.32
N GLY A 56 12.68 3.50 -6.08
CA GLY A 56 12.79 2.93 -4.74
C GLY A 56 11.49 2.80 -3.95
N THR A 57 10.35 3.31 -4.46
CA THR A 57 9.08 3.33 -3.71
C THR A 57 8.55 1.92 -3.44
N ILE A 58 8.42 1.07 -4.46
CA ILE A 58 7.97 -0.31 -4.29
C ILE A 58 8.94 -1.12 -3.42
N ALA A 59 10.24 -0.90 -3.56
CA ALA A 59 11.24 -1.54 -2.70
C ALA A 59 11.09 -1.14 -1.22
N ALA A 60 10.81 0.15 -0.94
CA ALA A 60 10.54 0.61 0.41
C ALA A 60 9.26 -0.02 1.00
N LEU A 61 8.19 -0.17 0.21
CA LEU A 61 6.95 -0.85 0.64
C LEU A 61 7.21 -2.34 0.93
N LEU A 62 8.01 -3.01 0.10
CA LEU A 62 8.42 -4.40 0.34
C LEU A 62 9.29 -4.52 1.60
N GLN A 63 10.17 -3.55 1.87
CA GLN A 63 10.96 -3.52 3.08
C GLN A 63 10.09 -3.45 4.34
N GLU A 64 9.00 -2.67 4.32
CA GLU A 64 8.05 -2.63 5.43
C GLU A 64 7.37 -3.98 5.68
N ILE A 65 7.12 -4.78 4.64
CA ILE A 65 6.61 -6.15 4.78
C ILE A 65 7.67 -7.06 5.40
N VAL A 66 8.88 -7.08 4.83
CA VAL A 66 9.96 -7.99 5.27
C VAL A 66 10.37 -7.73 6.72
N ASN A 67 10.38 -6.47 7.15
CA ASN A 67 10.69 -6.10 8.54
C ASN A 67 9.72 -6.69 9.58
N ILE A 68 8.51 -7.09 9.16
CA ILE A 68 7.51 -7.71 10.03
C ILE A 68 7.74 -9.21 10.19
N TYR A 69 8.51 -9.87 9.30
CA TYR A 69 8.72 -11.32 9.35
C TYR A 69 9.35 -11.81 10.65
N ALA A 70 10.16 -11.00 11.33
CA ALA A 70 10.70 -11.37 12.64
C ALA A 70 9.63 -11.39 13.76
N ALA A 71 8.52 -10.67 13.58
CA ALA A 71 7.45 -10.53 14.56
C ALA A 71 6.23 -11.44 14.31
N ILE A 72 6.22 -12.20 13.21
CA ILE A 72 5.14 -13.17 12.93
C ILE A 72 5.40 -14.54 13.56
N ASN A 73 6.67 -14.91 13.78
CA ASN A 73 7.06 -16.15 14.43
C ASN A 73 8.40 -15.98 15.20
N PRO A 74 8.39 -15.92 16.55
CA PRO A 74 7.23 -16.03 17.43
C PRO A 74 6.25 -14.85 17.26
N PRO A 75 4.95 -15.01 17.62
CA PRO A 75 3.93 -14.01 17.31
C PRO A 75 3.96 -12.82 18.28
N THR A 76 4.91 -11.90 18.07
CA THR A 76 5.19 -10.73 18.92
C THR A 76 4.73 -9.41 18.30
N LEU A 77 4.01 -9.45 17.16
CA LEU A 77 3.52 -8.27 16.44
C LEU A 77 2.69 -7.34 17.33
N THR A 78 3.15 -6.09 17.43
CA THR A 78 2.44 -5.03 18.17
C THR A 78 1.37 -4.34 17.31
N ALA A 79 0.44 -3.65 17.97
CA ALA A 79 -0.58 -2.85 17.27
C ALA A 79 0.05 -1.75 16.40
N HIS A 80 1.11 -1.10 16.88
CA HIS A 80 1.82 -0.07 16.13
C HIS A 80 2.48 -0.63 14.87
N GLN A 81 3.23 -1.74 14.97
CA GLN A 81 3.83 -2.41 13.82
C GLN A 81 2.79 -2.85 12.79
N SER A 82 1.67 -3.44 13.26
CA SER A 82 0.56 -3.85 12.40
C SER A 82 -0.05 -2.65 11.66
N ASN A 83 -0.34 -1.54 12.35
CA ASN A 83 -0.89 -0.34 11.71
C ASN A 83 0.05 0.22 10.64
N ARG A 84 1.35 0.30 10.95
CA ARG A 84 2.38 0.81 10.03
C ARG A 84 2.47 -0.04 8.76
N VAL A 85 2.61 -1.36 8.88
CA VAL A 85 2.69 -2.23 7.70
C VAL A 85 1.36 -2.27 6.94
N CYS A 86 0.21 -2.18 7.62
CA CYS A 86 -1.09 -2.13 6.97
C CYS A 86 -1.27 -0.86 6.12
N ASN A 87 -0.66 0.28 6.48
CA ASN A 87 -0.61 1.44 5.59
C ASN A 87 0.17 1.13 4.31
N ALA A 88 1.30 0.43 4.40
CA ALA A 88 2.06 -0.02 3.22
C ALA A 88 1.23 -1.01 2.37
N LEU A 89 0.57 -1.97 3.00
CA LEU A 89 -0.33 -2.92 2.32
C LEU A 89 -1.49 -2.21 1.62
N ALA A 90 -2.05 -1.14 2.20
CA ALA A 90 -3.10 -0.35 1.56
C ALA A 90 -2.59 0.36 0.28
N LEU A 91 -1.34 0.81 0.26
CA LEU A 91 -0.71 1.36 -0.95
C LEU A 91 -0.45 0.28 -2.00
N LEU A 92 0.00 -0.90 -1.59
CA LEU A 92 0.15 -2.05 -2.50
C LEU A 92 -1.20 -2.53 -3.05
N GLN A 93 -2.28 -2.43 -2.27
CA GLN A 93 -3.64 -2.69 -2.74
C GLN A 93 -4.05 -1.68 -3.81
N CYS A 94 -3.70 -0.40 -3.64
CA CYS A 94 -3.93 0.64 -4.65
C CYS A 94 -3.22 0.28 -5.97
N VAL A 95 -1.94 -0.09 -5.91
CA VAL A 95 -1.17 -0.55 -7.07
C VAL A 95 -1.79 -1.79 -7.71
N ALA A 96 -2.13 -2.81 -6.92
CA ALA A 96 -2.77 -4.03 -7.40
C ALA A 96 -4.13 -3.78 -8.10
N SER A 97 -4.86 -2.76 -7.66
CA SER A 97 -6.18 -2.42 -8.20
C SER A 97 -6.13 -1.65 -9.53
N HIS A 98 -5.02 -0.98 -9.84
CA HIS A 98 -4.95 -0.07 -10.98
C HIS A 98 -4.57 -0.81 -12.27
N PRO A 99 -5.29 -0.60 -13.40
CA PRO A 99 -5.09 -1.37 -14.62
C PRO A 99 -3.67 -1.26 -15.19
N GLU A 100 -3.05 -0.09 -15.12
CA GLU A 100 -1.70 0.13 -15.68
C GLU A 100 -0.60 -0.61 -14.90
N THR A 101 -0.75 -0.78 -13.58
CA THR A 101 0.31 -1.32 -12.72
C THR A 101 0.05 -2.75 -12.26
N ARG A 102 -1.20 -3.23 -12.33
CA ARG A 102 -1.59 -4.60 -11.91
C ARG A 102 -0.76 -5.69 -12.58
N SER A 103 -0.58 -5.63 -13.90
CA SER A 103 0.19 -6.63 -14.64
C SER A 103 1.65 -6.66 -14.16
N GLN A 104 2.26 -5.49 -14.00
CA GLN A 104 3.65 -5.38 -13.54
C GLN A 104 3.80 -5.82 -12.08
N PHE A 105 2.82 -5.52 -11.22
CA PHE A 105 2.75 -5.98 -9.83
C PHE A 105 2.74 -7.51 -9.72
N LEU A 106 1.98 -8.18 -10.61
CA LEU A 106 1.94 -9.64 -10.71
C LEU A 106 3.26 -10.21 -11.23
N LEU A 107 3.80 -9.65 -12.32
CA LEU A 107 5.07 -10.11 -12.91
C LEU A 107 6.26 -9.93 -11.98
N ALA A 108 6.22 -8.92 -11.11
CA ALA A 108 7.22 -8.68 -10.08
C ALA A 108 7.09 -9.63 -8.87
N HIS A 109 6.10 -10.54 -8.86
CA HIS A 109 5.84 -11.50 -7.79
C HIS A 109 5.63 -10.86 -6.40
N VAL A 110 5.22 -9.59 -6.34
CA VAL A 110 4.92 -8.88 -5.09
C VAL A 110 3.93 -9.63 -4.18
N PRO A 111 2.85 -10.28 -4.70
CA PRO A 111 1.91 -11.01 -3.85
C PRO A 111 2.54 -12.10 -2.98
N LEU A 112 3.66 -12.70 -3.41
CA LEU A 112 4.31 -13.78 -2.66
C LEU A 112 4.84 -13.31 -1.30
N PHE A 113 5.19 -12.03 -1.17
CA PHE A 113 5.63 -11.44 0.10
C PHE A 113 4.52 -11.39 1.16
N LEU A 114 3.25 -11.52 0.75
CA LEU A 114 2.10 -11.48 1.67
C LEU A 114 1.74 -12.85 2.24
N TYR A 115 2.22 -13.93 1.63
CA TYR A 115 1.85 -15.28 2.06
C TYR A 115 2.25 -15.58 3.50
N PRO A 116 3.44 -15.19 4.01
CA PRO A 116 3.78 -15.38 5.42
C PRO A 116 2.76 -14.76 6.38
N PHE A 117 2.17 -13.60 6.03
CA PHE A 117 1.14 -12.97 6.85
C PHE A 117 -0.15 -13.80 6.87
N LEU A 118 -0.56 -14.33 5.71
CA LEU A 118 -1.76 -15.16 5.56
C LEU A 118 -1.66 -16.51 6.27
N HIS A 119 -0.45 -17.03 6.49
CA HIS A 119 -0.21 -18.28 7.22
C HIS A 119 -0.24 -18.12 8.76
N THR A 120 -0.32 -16.89 9.28
CA THR A 120 -0.37 -16.65 10.73
C THR A 120 -1.69 -17.13 11.33
N SER A 121 -1.64 -17.75 12.52
CA SER A 121 -2.82 -18.28 13.23
C SER A 121 -3.18 -17.52 14.51
N SER A 122 -2.34 -16.57 14.95
CA SER A 122 -2.60 -15.74 16.13
C SER A 122 -3.91 -14.94 15.97
N LYS A 123 -4.75 -14.94 17.00
CA LYS A 123 -6.07 -14.29 17.02
C LYS A 123 -6.07 -12.91 17.69
N THR A 124 -4.89 -12.33 17.93
CA THR A 124 -4.84 -10.96 18.45
C THR A 124 -5.22 -9.97 17.35
N ARG A 125 -5.81 -8.84 17.74
CA ARG A 125 -6.26 -7.78 16.82
C ARG A 125 -5.18 -7.35 15.80
N PRO A 126 -3.89 -7.17 16.18
CA PRO A 126 -2.84 -6.85 15.20
C PRO A 126 -2.68 -7.89 14.09
N PHE A 127 -2.76 -9.18 14.43
CA PHE A 127 -2.63 -10.26 13.44
C PHE A 127 -3.89 -10.41 12.57
N GLU A 128 -5.08 -10.25 13.15
CA GLU A 128 -6.33 -10.25 12.39
C GLU A 128 -6.37 -9.10 11.38
N TYR A 129 -5.97 -7.90 11.81
CA TYR A 129 -5.88 -6.75 10.92
C TYR A 129 -4.85 -6.95 9.81
N LEU A 130 -3.66 -7.45 10.15
CA LEU A 130 -2.62 -7.79 9.17
C LEU A 130 -3.14 -8.74 8.08
N ARG A 131 -3.81 -9.83 8.47
CA ARG A 131 -4.38 -10.80 7.52
C ARG A 131 -5.48 -10.18 6.67
N LEU A 132 -6.40 -9.43 7.28
CA LEU A 132 -7.50 -8.77 6.57
C LEU A 132 -6.98 -7.83 5.49
N THR A 133 -6.00 -6.98 5.83
CA THR A 133 -5.41 -6.04 4.86
C THR A 133 -4.63 -6.77 3.76
N SER A 134 -3.89 -7.84 4.11
CA SER A 134 -3.19 -8.68 3.13
C SER A 134 -4.17 -9.34 2.15
N LEU A 135 -5.30 -9.88 2.63
CA LEU A 135 -6.37 -10.39 1.78
C LEU A 135 -6.99 -9.30 0.90
N GLY A 136 -7.03 -8.05 1.37
CA GLY A 136 -7.46 -6.91 0.56
C GLY A 136 -6.60 -6.70 -0.70
N VAL A 137 -5.27 -6.86 -0.58
CA VAL A 137 -4.36 -6.78 -1.73
C VAL A 137 -4.64 -7.93 -2.71
N ILE A 138 -4.74 -9.17 -2.22
CA ILE A 138 -5.04 -10.33 -3.07
C ILE A 138 -6.41 -10.20 -3.74
N GLY A 139 -7.41 -9.73 -2.99
CA GLY A 139 -8.75 -9.46 -3.48
C GLY A 139 -8.79 -8.40 -4.59
N ALA A 140 -7.95 -7.37 -4.51
CA ALA A 140 -7.82 -6.36 -5.56
C ALA A 140 -7.24 -6.93 -6.87
N LEU A 141 -6.36 -7.92 -6.79
CA LEU A 141 -5.77 -8.56 -7.99
C LEU A 141 -6.79 -9.40 -8.77
N VAL A 142 -7.72 -10.04 -8.07
CA VAL A 142 -8.73 -10.91 -8.69
C VAL A 142 -10.03 -10.17 -9.04
N LYS A 143 -10.17 -8.91 -8.62
CA LYS A 143 -11.27 -8.04 -9.04
C LYS A 143 -10.95 -7.45 -10.41
N THR A 144 -11.30 -8.19 -11.45
CA THR A 144 -11.30 -7.71 -12.84
C THR A 144 -12.73 -7.47 -13.30
N ASP A 145 -13.12 -6.21 -13.51
CA ASP A 145 -14.25 -5.84 -14.37
C ASP A 145 -13.88 -5.98 -15.86
N GLU A 146 -13.18 -7.07 -16.20
CA GLU A 146 -12.92 -7.47 -17.58
C GLU A 146 -13.74 -8.73 -17.83
N GLN A 147 -14.96 -8.53 -18.35
CA GLN A 147 -15.46 -9.47 -19.34
C GLN A 147 -14.33 -9.64 -20.35
N VAL A 148 -13.78 -10.85 -20.41
CA VAL A 148 -12.91 -11.30 -21.49
C VAL A 148 -13.73 -11.15 -22.78
N GLY A 149 -13.63 -9.98 -23.39
CA GLY A 149 -14.15 -9.67 -24.70
C GLY A 149 -13.06 -10.00 -25.71
N MET A 150 -12.85 -11.29 -25.94
CA MET A 150 -12.34 -11.85 -27.18
C MET A 150 -13.01 -13.20 -27.41
#